data_AF-Q31A58-F1
#
_entry.id   AF-Q31A58-F1
#
_cell.length_a   1.000
_cell.length_b   1.000
_cell.length_c   1.000
_cell.angle_alpha   90.00
_cell.angle_beta   90.00
_cell.angle_gamma   90.00
#
_symmetry.space_group_name_H-M   'P 1'
#
loop_
_entity.id
_entity.type
_entity.pdbx_description
1 polymer ?
#
loop_
_entity_poly.entity_id
_entity_poly.type
_entity_poly.pdbx_seq_one_letter_code
_entity_poly.pdbx_strand_id
1 'polypeptide(L)'
;MAYSETKIVFGGLAHIPVLIFIANFIKGMFGVETQEVKDHVVKEDTVKFIEVKDTVVKEEKAEAIKVLSNKLDNIEQKADEVYEKVKKKKKDKKKKKKKDMKRD
;
A
#
# COMPACT_ATOMS: atom_id res chain seq x y z
N MET A 1 22.48 -11.01 57.83
CA MET A 1 22.21 -12.41 57.42
C MET A 1 22.44 -12.51 55.92
N ALA A 2 23.61 -13.02 55.51
CA ALA A 2 23.96 -13.15 54.11
C ALA A 2 23.25 -14.39 53.53
N TYR A 3 22.15 -14.18 52.83
CA TYR A 3 21.61 -15.21 51.95
C TYR A 3 22.57 -15.36 50.78
N SER A 4 23.40 -16.40 50.79
CA SER A 4 24.36 -16.61 49.71
C SER A 4 23.59 -16.85 48.41
N GLU A 5 23.99 -16.11 47.38
CA GLU A 5 23.41 -16.12 46.03
C GLU A 5 23.26 -17.55 45.47
N THR A 6 24.15 -18.46 45.88
CA THR A 6 24.10 -19.90 45.57
C THR A 6 22.76 -20.57 45.91
N LYS A 7 22.12 -20.25 47.04
CA LYS A 7 20.82 -20.86 47.40
C LYS A 7 19.68 -20.39 46.50
N ILE A 8 19.75 -19.15 46.00
CA ILE A 8 18.77 -18.58 45.07
C ILE A 8 18.92 -19.21 43.68
N VAL A 9 20.17 -19.44 43.25
CA VAL A 9 20.44 -20.12 41.96
C VAL A 9 19.99 -21.59 42.02
N PHE A 10 20.29 -22.33 43.09
CA PHE A 10 19.83 -23.72 43.23
C PHE A 10 18.30 -23.83 43.37
N GLY A 11 17.66 -22.90 44.08
CA GLY A 11 16.20 -22.84 44.19
C GLY A 11 15.51 -22.54 42.85
N GLY A 12 16.09 -21.67 42.02
CA GLY A 12 15.59 -21.37 40.68
C GLY A 12 15.80 -22.52 39.69
N LEU A 13 16.92 -23.25 39.80
CA LEU A 13 17.26 -24.36 38.90
C LEU A 13 16.40 -25.61 39.13
N ALA A 14 15.96 -25.85 40.37
CA ALA A 14 15.14 -27.02 40.74
C ALA A 14 13.76 -27.04 40.04
N HIS A 15 13.26 -25.88 39.60
CA HIS A 15 11.96 -25.78 38.94
C HIS A 15 12.02 -25.91 37.40
N ILE A 16 13.22 -25.90 36.80
CA ILE A 16 13.39 -26.02 35.34
C ILE A 16 12.78 -27.31 34.79
N PRO A 17 12.98 -28.50 35.40
CA PRO A 17 12.37 -29.74 34.90
C PRO A 17 10.83 -29.72 34.93
N VAL A 18 10.24 -29.06 35.93
CA VAL A 18 8.79 -28.93 36.08
C VAL A 18 8.21 -28.00 35.01
N LEU A 19 8.88 -26.89 34.73
CA LEU A 19 8.48 -25.98 33.64
C LEU A 19 8.56 -26.66 32.27
N ILE A 20 9.61 -27.45 32.02
CA ILE A 20 9.77 -28.25 30.80
C ILE A 20 8.64 -29.30 30.70
N PHE A 21 8.30 -29.97 31.80
CA PHE A 21 7.22 -30.95 31.83
C PHE A 21 5.86 -30.31 31.50
N ILE A 22 5.53 -29.15 32.09
CA ILE A 22 4.28 -28.42 31.81
C ILE A 22 4.24 -27.96 30.35
N ALA A 23 5.33 -27.42 29.81
CA ALA A 23 5.40 -27.01 28.41
C ALA A 23 5.21 -28.20 27.46
N ASN A 24 5.84 -29.34 27.75
CA ASN A 24 5.68 -30.57 26.96
C ASN A 24 4.29 -31.20 27.13
N PHE A 25 3.68 -31.10 28.30
CA PHE A 25 2.32 -31.55 28.57
C PHE A 25 1.29 -30.76 27.76
N ILE A 26 1.38 -29.41 27.79
CA ILE A 26 0.54 -28.53 26.95
C ILE A 26 0.81 -28.82 25.47
N LYS A 27 2.08 -28.98 25.05
CA LYS A 27 2.39 -29.31 23.65
C LYS A 27 1.86 -30.68 23.23
N GLY A 28 1.87 -31.68 24.10
CA GLY A 28 1.35 -33.03 23.83
C GLY A 28 -0.18 -33.10 23.81
N MET A 29 -0.85 -32.33 24.67
CA MET A 29 -2.32 -32.30 24.77
C MET A 29 -2.97 -31.41 23.70
N PHE A 30 -2.32 -30.30 23.33
CA PHE A 30 -2.82 -29.37 22.31
C PHE A 30 -2.21 -29.60 20.92
N GLY A 31 -1.12 -30.37 20.81
CA GLY A 31 -0.43 -30.60 19.55
C GLY A 31 -1.18 -31.51 18.57
N VAL A 32 -2.15 -32.31 19.04
CA VAL A 32 -2.87 -33.25 18.18
C VAL A 32 -4.12 -32.63 17.54
N GLU A 33 -4.80 -31.69 18.23
CA GLU A 33 -6.05 -31.10 17.72
C GLU A 33 -5.89 -29.68 17.15
N THR A 34 -4.90 -28.90 17.60
CA THR A 34 -4.82 -27.49 17.20
C THR A 34 -4.17 -27.24 15.84
N GLN A 35 -3.49 -28.22 15.25
CA GLN A 35 -2.85 -28.05 13.93
C GLN A 35 -3.91 -28.08 12.81
N GLU A 36 -4.88 -28.98 12.89
CA GLU A 36 -5.90 -29.14 11.84
C GLU A 36 -6.94 -28.01 11.83
N VAL A 37 -7.36 -27.52 13.01
CA VAL A 37 -8.38 -26.46 13.11
C VAL A 37 -7.82 -25.07 12.81
N LYS A 38 -6.56 -24.79 13.18
CA LYS A 38 -5.93 -23.48 12.87
C LYS A 38 -5.64 -23.33 11.38
N ASP A 39 -5.21 -24.39 10.71
CA ASP A 39 -4.92 -24.33 9.28
C ASP A 39 -6.18 -24.12 8.43
N HIS A 40 -7.35 -24.60 8.87
CA HIS A 40 -8.62 -24.37 8.16
C HIS A 40 -9.12 -22.93 8.33
N VAL A 41 -9.16 -22.41 9.57
CA VAL A 41 -9.64 -21.05 9.86
C VAL A 41 -8.73 -19.99 9.23
N VAL A 42 -7.40 -20.16 9.32
CA VAL A 42 -6.45 -19.21 8.73
C VAL A 42 -6.55 -19.20 7.21
N LYS A 43 -6.79 -20.34 6.55
CA LYS A 43 -6.97 -20.39 5.09
C LYS A 43 -8.28 -19.71 4.65
N GLU A 44 -9.38 -19.91 5.35
CA GLU A 44 -10.66 -19.27 4.97
C GLU A 44 -10.65 -17.76 5.21
N ASP A 45 -10.07 -17.30 6.32
CA ASP A 45 -10.00 -15.88 6.64
C ASP A 45 -9.01 -15.14 5.73
N THR A 46 -7.88 -15.77 5.38
CA THR A 46 -6.92 -15.18 4.44
C THR A 46 -7.52 -15.05 3.03
N VAL A 47 -8.28 -16.03 2.54
CA VAL A 47 -8.93 -15.97 1.22
C VAL A 47 -9.96 -14.85 1.15
N LYS A 48 -10.83 -14.72 2.17
CA LYS A 48 -11.81 -13.62 2.24
C LYS A 48 -11.14 -12.25 2.30
N PHE A 49 -10.01 -12.14 3.01
CA PHE A 49 -9.27 -10.88 3.11
C PHE A 49 -8.55 -10.49 1.80
N ILE A 50 -8.07 -11.46 1.03
CA ILE A 50 -7.45 -11.23 -0.28
C ILE A 50 -8.51 -10.74 -1.28
N GLU A 51 -9.68 -11.37 -1.30
CA GLU A 51 -10.78 -10.98 -2.17
C GLU A 51 -11.29 -9.55 -1.88
N VAL A 52 -11.44 -9.19 -0.61
CA VAL A 52 -11.85 -7.84 -0.18
C VAL A 52 -10.76 -6.79 -0.48
N LYS A 53 -9.47 -7.14 -0.36
CA LYS A 53 -8.39 -6.22 -0.74
C LYS A 53 -8.34 -5.96 -2.24
N ASP A 54 -8.54 -7.00 -3.05
CA ASP A 54 -8.50 -6.86 -4.50
C ASP A 54 -9.66 -6.00 -5.04
N THR A 55 -10.84 -6.04 -4.43
CA THR A 55 -11.96 -5.17 -4.79
C THR A 55 -11.70 -3.71 -4.43
N VAL A 56 -11.23 -3.44 -3.21
CA VAL A 56 -10.89 -2.07 -2.76
C VAL A 56 -9.76 -1.47 -3.62
N VAL A 57 -8.73 -2.24 -3.94
CA VAL A 57 -7.62 -1.78 -4.80
C VAL A 57 -8.08 -1.50 -6.23
N LYS A 58 -9.09 -2.23 -6.74
CA LYS A 58 -9.68 -1.95 -8.07
C LYS A 58 -10.51 -0.67 -8.05
N GLU A 59 -11.28 -0.42 -6.99
CA GLU A 59 -12.05 0.80 -6.83
C GLU A 59 -11.15 2.04 -6.70
N GLU A 60 -10.11 2.00 -5.86
CA GLU A 60 -9.15 3.11 -5.71
C GLU A 60 -8.43 3.43 -7.02
N LYS A 61 -8.04 2.41 -7.79
CA LYS A 61 -7.41 2.60 -9.10
C LYS A 61 -8.37 3.26 -10.09
N ALA A 62 -9.64 2.86 -10.10
CA ALA A 62 -10.64 3.45 -10.99
C ALA A 62 -10.89 4.93 -10.66
N GLU A 63 -10.96 5.27 -9.38
CA GLU A 63 -11.16 6.64 -8.92
C GLU A 63 -9.95 7.52 -9.25
N ALA A 64 -8.73 7.02 -9.02
CA ALA A 64 -7.50 7.71 -9.38
C ALA A 64 -7.39 7.97 -10.90
N ILE A 65 -7.73 6.99 -11.73
CA ILE A 65 -7.74 7.15 -13.20
C ILE A 65 -8.73 8.24 -13.62
N LYS A 66 -9.92 8.27 -13.02
CA LYS A 66 -10.95 9.27 -13.32
C LYS A 66 -10.48 10.70 -12.96
N VAL A 67 -9.81 10.85 -11.82
CA VAL A 67 -9.22 12.14 -11.41
C VAL A 67 -8.09 12.57 -12.35
N LEU A 68 -7.23 11.64 -12.78
CA LEU A 68 -6.14 11.94 -13.71
C LEU A 68 -6.67 12.34 -15.10
N SER A 69 -7.72 11.69 -15.59
CA SER A 69 -8.36 12.03 -16.87
C SER A 69 -8.87 13.47 -16.89
N ASN A 70 -9.60 13.89 -15.85
CA ASN A 70 -10.12 15.25 -15.75
C ASN A 70 -9.00 16.31 -15.74
N LYS A 71 -7.84 15.99 -15.14
CA LYS A 71 -6.67 16.89 -15.15
C LYS A 71 -6.03 16.97 -16.53
N LEU A 72 -5.95 15.86 -17.25
CA LEU A 72 -5.40 15.81 -18.61
C LEU A 72 -6.27 16.60 -19.59
N ASP A 73 -7.60 16.43 -19.54
CA ASP A 73 -8.54 17.15 -20.41
C ASP A 73 -8.40 18.68 -20.26
N ASN A 74 -8.17 19.15 -19.03
CA ASN A 74 -7.98 20.57 -18.74
C ASN A 74 -6.67 21.10 -19.34
N ILE A 75 -5.62 20.28 -19.35
CA ILE A 75 -4.31 20.63 -19.92
C ILE A 75 -4.41 20.66 -21.44
N GLU A 76 -5.12 19.71 -22.04
CA GLU A 76 -5.31 19.61 -23.49
C GLU A 76 -6.09 20.82 -24.04
N GLN A 77 -7.20 21.20 -23.38
CA GLN A 77 -7.94 22.42 -23.75
C GLN A 77 -7.08 23.68 -23.66
N LYS A 78 -6.26 23.82 -22.61
CA LYS A 78 -5.34 24.96 -22.46
C LYS A 78 -4.26 24.96 -23.54
N ALA A 79 -3.74 23.80 -23.92
CA ALA A 79 -2.74 23.67 -24.97
C ALA A 79 -3.31 24.10 -26.33
N ASP A 80 -4.52 23.65 -26.67
CA ASP A 80 -5.20 24.01 -27.91
C ASP A 80 -5.53 25.51 -27.99
N GLU A 81 -5.99 26.10 -26.89
CA GLU A 81 -6.27 27.54 -26.83
C GLU A 81 -4.99 28.36 -27.05
N VAL A 82 -3.86 27.93 -26.46
CA VAL A 82 -2.55 28.55 -26.68
C VAL A 82 -2.11 28.41 -28.13
N TYR A 83 -2.29 27.23 -28.73
CA TYR A 83 -1.91 26.97 -30.12
C TYR A 83 -2.66 27.86 -31.10
N GLU A 84 -3.99 27.99 -30.96
CA GLU A 84 -4.80 28.86 -31.81
C GLU A 84 -4.46 30.35 -31.61
N LYS A 85 -4.19 30.79 -30.37
CA LYS A 85 -3.70 32.16 -30.10
C LYS A 85 -2.36 32.44 -30.81
N VAL A 86 -1.42 31.50 -30.79
CA VAL A 86 -0.12 31.63 -31.47
C VAL A 86 -0.30 31.67 -32.99
N LYS A 87 -1.17 30.81 -33.53
CA LYS A 87 -1.47 30.72 -34.97
C LYS A 87 -2.11 32.01 -35.50
N LYS A 88 -3.07 32.60 -34.78
CA LYS A 88 -3.64 33.93 -35.09
C LYS A 88 -2.56 35.02 -35.06
N LYS A 89 -1.76 35.11 -33.99
CA LYS A 89 -0.64 36.08 -33.89
C LYS A 89 0.34 35.99 -35.06
N LYS A 90 0.69 34.77 -35.51
CA LYS A 90 1.56 34.57 -36.69
C LYS A 90 0.91 35.08 -37.98
N LYS A 91 -0.38 34.83 -38.20
CA LYS A 91 -1.11 35.33 -39.39
C LYS A 91 -1.15 36.86 -39.42
N ASP A 92 -1.42 37.50 -38.28
CA ASP A 92 -1.49 38.97 -38.20
C ASP A 92 -0.13 39.64 -38.42
N LYS A 93 0.95 39.07 -37.84
CA LYS A 93 2.32 39.53 -38.09
C LYS A 93 2.71 39.45 -39.57
N LYS A 94 2.28 38.38 -40.26
CA LYS A 94 2.53 38.19 -41.70
C LYS A 94 1.74 39.19 -42.57
N LYS A 95 0.50 39.52 -42.19
CA LYS A 95 -0.30 40.57 -42.87
C LYS A 95 0.30 41.96 -42.68
N LYS A 96 0.78 42.29 -41.46
CA LYS A 96 1.40 43.59 -41.16
C LYS A 96 2.67 43.80 -42.00
N LYS A 97 3.60 42.84 -42.01
CA LYS A 97 4.80 42.87 -42.86
C LYS A 97 4.50 43.10 -44.35
N LYS A 98 3.45 42.45 -44.89
CA LYS A 98 3.04 42.64 -46.30
C LYS A 98 2.46 44.04 -46.59
N LYS A 99 1.84 44.69 -45.61
CA LYS A 99 1.33 46.06 -45.74
C LYS A 99 2.44 47.11 -45.64
N ASP A 100 3.49 46.80 -44.89
CA ASP A 100 4.63 47.70 -44.72
C ASP A 100 5.52 47.67 -45.98
N MET A 101 5.82 46.48 -46.55
CA MET A 101 6.55 46.34 -47.83
C MET A 101 5.84 46.92 -49.08
N LYS A 102 4.57 47.32 -48.98
CA LYS A 102 3.81 47.92 -50.10
C LYS A 102 3.70 49.44 -50.01
N ARG A 103 4.20 50.03 -48.92
CA ARG A 103 4.15 51.48 -48.66
C ARG A 103 5.51 52.17 -48.90
N ASP A 104 6.55 51.39 -49.15
CA ASP A 104 7.84 51.82 -49.71
C ASP A 104 7.81 51.67 -51.23
#